data_AF-A0A285LGC3-F1
#
_entry.id   AF-A0A285LGC3-F1
#
_cell.length_a   1.000
_cell.length_b   1.000
_cell.length_c   1.000
_cell.angle_alpha   90.00
_cell.angle_beta   90.00
_cell.angle_gamma   90.00
#
_symmetry.space_group_name_H-M   'P 1'
#
loop_
_entity.id
_entity.type
_entity.pdbx_description
1 polymer ?
#
loop_
_entity_poly.entity_id
_entity_poly.type
_entity_poly.pdbx_seq_one_letter_code
_entity_poly.pdbx_strand_id
1 'polypeptide(L)'
;MARALWGFAGGIKRLDSLIEEYTQAIESDLIDRGLRLRQLGSKVLSWRDLSSIIANLKPDSALVRQLSPDTWRWQLNEHLLANIADSLRWLRWAKTEDGRRGRNVPQPIPRPGIEPERIGDTHMSIADMDKFLGWEVKS
;
A
#
# COMPACT_ATOMS: atom_id res chain seq x y z
N MET A 1 3.61 5.03 0.62
CA MET A 1 3.53 6.36 -0.03
C MET A 1 2.84 7.37 0.90
N ALA A 2 3.46 7.75 2.03
CA ALA A 2 2.85 8.66 3.03
C ALA A 2 3.47 10.08 3.04
N ARG A 3 4.22 10.45 1.99
CA ARG A 3 5.05 11.66 1.96
C ARG A 3 4.40 12.88 1.30
N ALA A 4 3.25 12.73 0.63
CA ALA A 4 2.70 13.80 -0.22
C ALA A 4 1.94 14.90 0.53
N LEU A 5 1.62 14.73 1.82
CA LEU A 5 0.72 15.67 2.51
C LEU A 5 1.45 16.78 3.30
N TRP A 6 2.76 16.71 3.53
CA TRP A 6 3.41 17.44 4.63
C TRP A 6 4.52 18.41 4.20
N GLY A 7 4.29 19.19 3.14
CA GLY A 7 5.33 20.06 2.60
C GLY A 7 4.90 21.38 1.99
N PHE A 8 3.77 22.02 2.35
CA PHE A 8 3.44 23.35 1.78
C PHE A 8 2.68 24.26 2.76
N ALA A 9 3.01 25.57 2.72
CA ALA A 9 2.48 26.63 3.57
C ALA A 9 0.96 26.81 3.41
N GLY A 10 0.22 26.88 4.53
CA GLY A 10 -1.25 27.04 4.53
C GLY A 10 -2.02 26.43 5.72
N GLY A 11 -1.31 25.75 6.65
CA GLY A 11 -1.78 25.14 7.90
C GLY A 11 -3.30 25.09 8.14
N ILE A 12 -3.87 26.15 8.72
CA ILE A 12 -5.28 26.19 9.16
C ILE A 12 -6.27 26.12 7.99
N LYS A 13 -6.06 26.90 6.91
CA LYS A 13 -6.98 26.91 5.76
C LYS A 13 -7.13 25.53 5.12
N ARG A 14 -6.04 24.74 5.12
CA ARG A 14 -6.08 23.38 4.59
C ARG A 14 -6.83 22.43 5.52
N LEU A 15 -6.67 22.57 6.83
CA LEU A 15 -7.44 21.79 7.80
C LEU A 15 -8.93 22.09 7.68
N ASP A 16 -9.29 23.34 7.44
CA ASP A 16 -10.66 23.78 7.20
C ASP A 16 -11.24 23.12 5.94
N SER A 17 -10.55 23.18 4.80
CA SER A 17 -11.00 22.48 3.57
C SER A 17 -11.11 20.96 3.77
N LEU A 18 -10.21 20.36 4.54
CA LEU A 18 -10.26 18.92 4.83
C LEU A 18 -11.47 18.58 5.72
N ILE A 19 -11.82 19.44 6.67
CA ILE A 19 -13.04 19.32 7.47
C ILE A 19 -14.27 19.39 6.57
N GLU A 20 -14.32 20.35 5.65
CA GLU A 20 -15.44 20.49 4.71
C GLU A 20 -15.62 19.23 3.83
N GLU A 21 -14.52 18.68 3.32
CA GLU A 21 -14.56 17.52 2.42
C GLU A 21 -14.82 16.19 3.17
N TYR A 22 -14.28 16.05 4.39
CA TYR A 22 -14.25 14.77 5.13
C TYR A 22 -14.81 14.88 6.55
N THR A 23 -15.84 15.70 6.78
CA THR A 23 -16.36 16.03 8.12
C THR A 23 -16.65 14.78 8.96
N GLN A 24 -17.36 13.80 8.39
CA GLN A 24 -17.80 12.60 9.13
C GLN A 24 -16.63 11.69 9.50
N ALA A 25 -15.65 11.56 8.61
CA ALA A 25 -14.46 10.76 8.87
C ALA A 25 -13.61 11.38 9.99
N ILE A 26 -13.41 12.69 9.94
CA ILE A 26 -12.69 13.44 10.97
C ILE A 26 -13.45 13.39 12.32
N GLU A 27 -14.77 13.59 12.32
CA GLU A 27 -15.58 13.47 13.55
C GLU A 27 -15.48 12.06 14.15
N SER A 28 -15.50 11.00 13.32
CA SER A 28 -15.31 9.62 13.79
C SER A 28 -13.94 9.43 14.45
N ASP A 29 -12.86 9.87 13.78
CA ASP A 29 -11.50 9.73 14.30
C ASP A 29 -11.26 10.55 15.58
N LEU A 30 -11.98 11.67 15.75
CA LEU A 30 -12.00 12.45 16.99
C LEU A 30 -12.79 11.75 18.09
N ILE A 31 -13.96 11.16 17.77
CA ILE A 31 -14.79 10.42 18.73
C ILE A 31 -14.03 9.24 19.33
N ASP A 32 -13.27 8.50 18.51
CA ASP A 32 -12.42 7.39 18.97
C ASP A 32 -11.35 7.84 19.98
N ARG A 33 -11.06 9.15 20.02
CA ARG A 33 -10.12 9.80 20.96
C ARG A 33 -10.83 10.52 22.11
N GLY A 34 -12.15 10.41 22.21
CA GLY A 34 -12.95 11.12 23.22
C GLY A 34 -13.13 12.62 22.93
N LEU A 35 -12.84 13.06 21.71
CA LEU A 35 -12.95 14.44 21.26
C LEU A 35 -14.15 14.62 20.32
N ARG A 36 -14.55 15.87 20.07
CA ARG A 36 -15.63 16.21 19.14
C ARG A 36 -15.23 17.43 18.32
N LEU A 37 -15.54 17.46 17.02
CA LEU A 37 -15.17 18.56 16.13
C LEU A 37 -15.72 19.91 16.61
N ARG A 38 -16.89 19.94 17.26
CA ARG A 38 -17.45 21.16 17.89
C ARG A 38 -16.56 21.78 18.97
N GLN A 39 -15.56 21.06 19.48
CA GLN A 39 -14.60 21.55 20.46
C GLN A 39 -13.43 22.29 19.79
N LEU A 40 -13.33 22.26 18.46
CA LEU A 40 -12.24 22.88 17.71
C LEU A 40 -12.19 24.39 17.96
N GLY A 41 -10.99 24.89 18.26
CA GLY A 41 -10.78 26.30 18.65
C GLY A 41 -10.94 26.56 20.15
N SER A 42 -11.24 25.53 20.95
CA SER A 42 -11.26 25.63 22.41
C SER A 42 -9.92 25.23 23.04
N LYS A 43 -9.81 25.34 24.37
CA LYS A 43 -8.67 24.80 25.14
C LYS A 43 -8.59 23.27 25.13
N VAL A 44 -9.68 22.58 24.75
CA VAL A 44 -9.74 21.11 24.70
C VAL A 44 -9.22 20.58 23.36
N LEU A 45 -9.46 21.31 22.27
CA LEU A 45 -9.05 20.94 20.93
C LEU A 45 -8.64 22.19 20.14
N SER A 46 -7.35 22.45 20.06
CA SER A 46 -6.81 23.53 19.22
C SER A 46 -6.61 23.08 17.77
N TRP A 47 -6.48 24.04 16.85
CA TRP A 47 -6.08 23.77 15.47
C TRP A 47 -4.74 23.02 15.37
N ARG A 48 -3.84 23.26 16.31
CA ARG A 48 -2.56 22.56 16.39
C ARG A 48 -2.76 21.09 16.78
N ASP A 49 -3.63 20.83 17.75
CA ASP A 49 -3.95 19.47 18.18
C ASP A 49 -4.60 18.68 17.05
N LEU A 50 -5.56 19.30 16.34
CA LEU A 50 -6.16 18.69 15.15
C LEU A 50 -5.11 18.33 14.10
N SER A 51 -4.19 19.26 13.81
CA SER A 51 -3.07 19.01 12.89
C SER A 51 -2.22 17.82 13.34
N SER A 52 -1.86 17.75 14.63
CA SER A 52 -1.10 16.64 15.19
C SER A 52 -1.84 15.31 15.15
N ILE A 53 -3.16 15.31 15.39
CA ILE A 53 -4.01 14.12 15.28
C ILE A 53 -4.00 13.61 13.85
N ILE A 54 -4.30 14.47 12.87
CA ILE A 54 -4.38 14.12 11.45
C ILE A 54 -3.02 13.63 10.93
N ALA A 55 -1.92 14.25 11.39
CA ALA A 55 -0.56 13.83 11.04
C ALA A 55 -0.19 12.43 11.51
N ASN A 56 -0.84 11.94 12.57
CA ASN A 56 -0.50 10.69 13.25
C ASN A 56 -1.72 9.76 13.34
N LEU A 57 -2.62 9.85 12.36
CA LEU A 57 -3.72 8.91 12.27
C LEU A 57 -3.21 7.50 12.00
N LYS A 58 -3.92 6.52 12.55
CA LYS A 58 -3.64 5.11 12.28
C LYS A 58 -3.99 4.80 10.81
N PRO A 59 -3.30 3.84 10.18
CA PRO A 59 -3.59 3.46 8.78
C PRO A 59 -5.02 2.99 8.53
N ASP A 60 -5.71 2.50 9.55
CA ASP A 60 -7.10 2.02 9.50
C ASP A 60 -8.13 3.08 9.93
N SER A 61 -7.70 4.31 10.27
CA SER A 61 -8.59 5.42 10.65
C SER A 61 -9.60 5.79 9.56
N ALA A 62 -10.74 6.34 9.95
CA ALA A 62 -11.82 6.66 9.02
C ALA A 62 -11.36 7.60 7.90
N LEU A 63 -10.56 8.62 8.22
CA LEU A 63 -10.02 9.54 7.24
C LEU A 63 -9.03 8.86 6.29
N VAL A 64 -8.10 8.04 6.81
CA VAL A 64 -7.13 7.34 5.95
C VAL A 64 -7.81 6.37 4.99
N ARG A 65 -8.88 5.68 5.44
CA ARG A 65 -9.66 4.79 4.55
C ARG A 65 -10.28 5.52 3.36
N GLN A 66 -10.68 6.78 3.54
CA GLN A 66 -11.25 7.59 2.47
C GLN A 66 -10.17 8.19 1.56
N LEU A 67 -9.05 8.62 2.12
CA LEU A 67 -7.92 9.18 1.36
C LEU A 67 -7.12 8.11 0.59
N SER A 68 -7.26 6.84 0.95
CA SER A 68 -6.48 5.74 0.38
C SER A 68 -7.30 4.45 0.27
N PRO A 69 -8.42 4.47 -0.47
CA PRO A 69 -9.40 3.36 -0.49
C PRO A 69 -8.80 2.04 -0.97
N ASP A 70 -7.84 2.09 -1.88
CA ASP A 70 -7.24 0.89 -2.48
C ASP A 70 -6.11 0.30 -1.63
N THR A 71 -5.47 1.10 -0.78
CA THR A 71 -4.24 0.71 -0.08
C THR A 71 -4.37 0.64 1.44
N TRP A 72 -5.42 1.22 2.05
CA TRP A 72 -5.55 1.23 3.52
C TRP A 72 -5.60 -0.18 4.11
N ARG A 73 -6.21 -1.15 3.42
CA ARG A 73 -6.24 -2.56 3.84
C ARG A 73 -4.92 -3.29 3.62
N TRP A 74 -4.07 -2.79 2.72
CA TRP A 74 -2.82 -3.44 2.36
C TRP A 74 -1.67 -2.84 3.15
N GLN A 75 -1.67 -3.10 4.46
CA GLN A 75 -0.55 -2.77 5.32
C GLN A 75 0.49 -3.89 5.27
N LEU A 76 1.60 -3.69 5.97
CA LEU A 76 2.70 -4.66 6.01
C LEU A 76 2.21 -6.07 6.36
N ASN A 77 1.27 -6.18 7.30
CA ASN A 77 0.76 -7.47 7.73
C ASN A 77 0.01 -8.19 6.61
N GLU A 78 -0.84 -7.50 5.84
CA GLU A 78 -1.57 -8.11 4.73
C GLU A 78 -0.63 -8.52 3.59
N HIS A 79 0.42 -7.74 3.33
CA HIS A 79 1.48 -8.15 2.41
C HIS A 79 2.23 -9.40 2.88
N LEU A 80 2.58 -9.48 4.17
CA LEU A 80 3.26 -10.64 4.73
C LEU A 80 2.35 -11.87 4.75
N LEU A 81 1.08 -11.72 5.09
CA LEU A 81 0.09 -12.80 5.06
C LEU A 81 -0.13 -13.32 3.64
N ALA A 82 -0.23 -12.44 2.65
CA ALA A 82 -0.29 -12.84 1.24
C ALA A 82 0.96 -13.61 0.82
N ASN A 83 2.15 -13.13 1.20
CA ASN A 83 3.41 -13.84 0.91
C ASN A 83 3.46 -15.23 1.56
N ILE A 84 2.98 -15.37 2.79
CA ILE A 84 2.88 -16.68 3.46
C ILE A 84 1.92 -17.59 2.69
N ALA A 85 0.73 -17.11 2.35
CA ALA A 85 -0.26 -17.88 1.60
C ALA A 85 0.28 -18.33 0.23
N ASP A 86 0.97 -17.45 -0.49
CA ASP A 86 1.61 -17.75 -1.78
C ASP A 86 2.71 -18.81 -1.62
N SER A 87 3.58 -18.66 -0.62
CA SER A 87 4.65 -19.61 -0.33
C SER A 87 4.10 -21.00 0.00
N LEU A 88 3.01 -21.08 0.77
CA LEU A 88 2.36 -22.34 1.11
C LEU A 88 1.70 -23.00 -0.11
N ARG A 89 1.03 -22.22 -0.96
CA ARG A 89 0.46 -22.72 -2.23
C ARG A 89 1.55 -23.28 -3.13
N TRP A 90 2.67 -22.57 -3.25
CA TRP A 90 3.83 -23.01 -4.03
C TRP A 90 4.43 -24.29 -3.44
N LEU A 91 4.70 -24.35 -2.13
CA LEU A 91 5.25 -25.54 -1.47
C LEU A 91 4.35 -26.78 -1.63
N ARG A 92 3.03 -26.60 -1.58
CA ARG A 92 2.07 -27.67 -1.86
C ARG A 92 2.15 -28.11 -3.32
N TRP A 93 2.14 -27.16 -4.24
CA TRP A 93 2.23 -27.44 -5.68
C TRP A 93 3.54 -28.14 -6.06
N ALA A 94 4.68 -27.72 -5.49
CA ALA A 94 5.99 -28.30 -5.76
C ALA A 94 6.10 -29.80 -5.41
N LYS A 95 5.21 -30.30 -4.55
CA LYS A 95 5.13 -31.72 -4.17
C LYS A 95 4.26 -32.57 -5.11
N THR A 96 3.61 -31.95 -6.10
CA THR A 96 2.73 -32.63 -7.06
C THR A 96 3.49 -33.06 -8.32
N GLU A 97 2.89 -33.92 -9.13
CA GLU A 97 3.45 -34.29 -10.44
C GLU A 97 3.53 -33.09 -11.40
N ASP A 98 2.56 -32.18 -11.33
CA ASP A 98 2.58 -30.91 -12.06
C ASP A 98 3.76 -30.02 -11.62
N GLY A 99 4.07 -30.02 -10.32
CA GLY A 99 5.26 -29.39 -9.75
C GLY A 99 6.56 -29.90 -10.37
N ARG A 100 6.70 -31.22 -10.50
CA ARG A 100 7.87 -31.85 -11.15
C ARG A 100 7.99 -31.49 -12.63
N ARG A 101 6.86 -31.26 -13.31
CA ARG A 101 6.80 -30.91 -14.73
C ARG A 101 6.76 -29.41 -15.00
N GLY A 102 6.77 -28.57 -13.95
CA GLY A 102 6.66 -27.12 -14.07
C GLY A 102 5.33 -26.62 -14.66
N ARG A 103 4.24 -27.39 -14.52
CA ARG A 103 2.92 -27.03 -15.07
C ARG A 103 2.00 -26.50 -13.99
N ASN A 104 1.02 -25.67 -14.36
CA ASN A 104 -0.03 -25.16 -13.46
C ASN A 104 0.53 -24.48 -12.18
N VAL A 105 1.60 -23.68 -12.33
CA VAL A 105 2.19 -22.92 -11.22
C VAL A 105 1.12 -22.02 -10.60
N PRO A 106 0.92 -22.05 -9.27
CA PRO A 106 -0.07 -21.21 -8.63
C PRO A 106 0.30 -19.74 -8.78
N GLN A 107 -0.68 -18.92 -9.17
CA GLN A 107 -0.49 -17.48 -9.27
C GLN A 107 -0.50 -16.83 -7.87
N PRO A 108 0.38 -15.85 -7.62
CA PRO A 108 0.35 -15.07 -6.39
C PRO A 108 -0.99 -14.37 -6.18
N ILE A 109 -1.36 -14.15 -4.92
CA ILE A 109 -2.53 -13.32 -4.57
C ILE A 109 -2.32 -11.90 -5.12
N PRO A 110 -3.23 -11.38 -5.97
CA PRO A 110 -3.15 -10.02 -6.47
C PRO A 110 -3.15 -9.01 -5.32
N ARG A 111 -2.21 -8.07 -5.34
CA ARG A 111 -2.05 -7.08 -4.27
C ARG A 111 -1.60 -5.72 -4.81
N PRO A 112 -2.14 -4.60 -4.28
CA PRO A 112 -1.80 -3.26 -4.74
C PRO A 112 -0.31 -2.98 -4.68
N GLY A 113 0.18 -2.26 -5.70
CA GLY A 113 1.58 -1.84 -5.79
C GLY A 113 2.56 -2.96 -6.15
N ILE A 114 2.08 -4.18 -6.43
CA ILE A 114 2.90 -5.28 -6.95
C ILE A 114 2.27 -5.72 -8.26
N GLU A 115 2.87 -5.26 -9.35
CA GLU A 115 2.54 -5.73 -10.69
C GLU A 115 3.33 -7.00 -10.99
N PRO A 116 2.71 -8.04 -11.59
CA PRO A 116 3.43 -9.21 -12.02
C PRO A 116 4.41 -8.83 -13.14
N GLU A 117 5.70 -8.82 -12.84
CA GLU A 117 6.74 -8.54 -13.84
C GLU A 117 6.92 -9.77 -14.73
N ARG A 118 6.46 -9.67 -15.98
CA ARG A 118 6.74 -10.68 -17.01
C ARG A 118 8.04 -10.31 -17.73
N ILE A 119 9.13 -10.97 -17.38
CA ILE A 119 10.40 -10.81 -18.08
C ILE A 119 10.37 -11.68 -19.35
N GLY A 120 10.26 -11.01 -20.50
CA GLY A 120 10.27 -11.65 -21.83
C GLY A 120 8.91 -12.19 -22.26
N ASP A 121 8.51 -11.86 -23.49
CA ASP A 121 7.32 -12.40 -24.15
C ASP A 121 7.69 -13.31 -25.35
N THR A 122 8.89 -13.14 -25.89
CA THR A 122 9.36 -13.79 -27.12
C THR A 122 10.56 -14.69 -26.80
N HIS A 123 10.56 -15.92 -27.32
CA HIS A 123 11.75 -16.78 -27.29
C HIS A 123 12.88 -16.06 -28.04
N MET A 124 14.00 -15.82 -27.38
CA MET A 124 15.22 -15.32 -28.03
C MET A 124 16.14 -16.48 -28.38
N SER A 125 16.91 -16.33 -29.46
CA SER A 125 17.93 -17.34 -29.82
C SER A 125 19.05 -17.34 -28.78
N ILE A 126 19.80 -18.45 -28.69
CA ILE A 126 20.96 -18.55 -27.77
C ILE A 126 21.97 -17.42 -28.05
N ALA A 127 22.19 -17.09 -29.33
CA ALA A 127 23.08 -16.00 -29.71
C ALA A 127 22.60 -14.62 -29.23
N ASP A 128 21.29 -14.36 -29.27
CA ASP A 128 20.71 -13.12 -28.76
C ASP A 128 20.80 -13.04 -27.23
N MET A 129 20.67 -14.19 -26.55
CA MET A 129 20.83 -14.30 -25.10
C MET A 129 22.29 -14.06 -24.69
N ASP A 130 23.26 -14.65 -25.38
CA ASP A 130 24.69 -14.47 -25.09
C ASP A 130 25.11 -13.00 -25.27
N LYS A 131 24.56 -12.34 -26.29
CA LYS A 131 24.74 -10.90 -26.49
C LYS A 131 24.08 -10.07 -25.38
N PHE A 132 22.87 -10.42 -24.97
CA PHE A 132 22.16 -9.74 -23.88
C PHE A 132 22.91 -9.86 -22.54
N LEU A 133 23.46 -11.03 -22.24
CA LEU A 133 24.22 -11.32 -21.01
C LEU A 133 25.67 -10.82 -21.06
N GLY A 134 26.15 -10.38 -22.24
CA GLY A 134 27.52 -9.93 -22.43
C GLY A 134 28.55 -11.05 -22.38
N TRP A 135 28.15 -12.27 -22.70
CA TRP A 135 28.97 -13.49 -22.63
C TRP A 135 29.67 -13.82 -23.96
N GLU A 136 30.11 -12.81 -24.71
CA GLU A 136 30.84 -13.06 -25.96
C GLU A 136 32.04 -13.98 -25.70
N VAL A 137 31.92 -15.23 -26.16
CA VAL A 137 33.00 -16.20 -26.14
C VAL A 137 34.04 -15.69 -27.14
N LYS A 138 35.12 -15.10 -26.63
CA LYS A 138 36.30 -14.80 -27.43
C LYS A 138 36.79 -16.11 -28.05
N SER A 139 36.58 -16.26 -29.35
CA SER A 139 37.18 -17.30 -30.20
C SER A 139 38.69 -17.14 -30.29
#